data_AF-A0A0L6VVA5-F1
#
_entry.id   AF-A0A0L6VVA5-F1
#
_cell.length_a   1.000
_cell.length_b   1.000
_cell.length_c   1.000
_cell.angle_alpha   90.00
_cell.angle_beta   90.00
_cell.angle_gamma   90.00
#
_symmetry.space_group_name_H-M   'P 1'
#
loop_
_entity.id
_entity.type
_entity.pdbx_description
1 polymer ?
#
loop_
_entity_poly.entity_id
_entity_poly.type
_entity_poly.pdbx_seq_one_letter_code
_entity_poly.pdbx_strand_id
1 'polypeptide(L)' 'ITHFSAFHNFKACELEEAGIEKGHAQSLISSLNRFEGHLKTHHP' A
#
# COMPACT_ATOMS: atom_id res chain seq x y z
N ILE A 1 -2.10 -3.85 -17.63
CA ILE A 1 -1.48 -2.96 -16.63
C ILE A 1 -0.97 -3.85 -15.50
N THR A 2 0.34 -4.07 -15.45
CA THR A 2 1.05 -4.94 -14.50
C THR A 2 1.80 -4.11 -13.44
N HIS A 3 1.25 -2.94 -13.06
CA HIS A 3 1.92 -2.00 -12.15
C HIS A 3 1.71 -2.29 -10.66
N PHE A 4 1.19 -3.48 -10.31
CA PHE A 4 0.84 -3.83 -8.92
C PHE A 4 2.05 -3.86 -7.96
N SER A 5 3.24 -4.14 -8.49
CA SER A 5 4.49 -4.17 -7.71
C SER A 5 4.90 -2.81 -7.14
N ALA A 6 4.36 -1.70 -7.65
CA ALA A 6 4.64 -0.37 -7.12
C ALA A 6 4.13 -0.20 -5.67
N PHE A 7 3.06 -0.91 -5.28
CA PHE A 7 2.53 -0.86 -3.92
C PHE A 7 3.43 -1.56 -2.90
N HIS A 8 4.19 -2.58 -3.32
CA HIS A 8 5.16 -3.27 -2.45
C HIS A 8 6.36 -2.39 -2.06
N ASN A 9 6.68 -1.38 -2.85
CA ASN A 9 7.76 -0.44 -2.53
C ASN A 9 7.34 0.61 -1.48
N PHE A 10 6.06 0.68 -1.14
CA PHE A 10 5.55 1.64 -0.16
C PHE A 10 5.69 1.06 1.25
N LYS A 11 6.57 1.65 2.08
CA LYS A 11 6.72 1.23 3.49
C LYS A 11 6.08 2.23 4.44
N ALA A 12 5.39 1.72 5.47
CA ALA A 12 4.82 2.56 6.52
C ALA A 12 5.90 3.42 7.20
N CYS A 13 7.11 2.90 7.37
CA CYS A 13 8.21 3.62 8.00
C CYS A 13 8.66 4.87 7.20
N GLU A 14 8.62 4.83 5.88
CA GLU A 14 8.97 5.99 5.04
C GLU A 14 7.93 7.10 5.17
N LEU A 15 6.67 6.73 5.39
CA LEU A 15 5.58 7.68 5.65
C LEU A 15 5.70 8.28 7.06
N GLU A 16 6.04 7.46 8.04
CA GLU A 16 6.32 7.90 9.41
C GLU A 16 7.50 8.89 9.43
N GLU A 17 8.58 8.59 8.71
CA GLU A 17 9.76 9.46 8.55
C GLU A 17 9.44 10.77 7.81
N ALA A 18 8.48 10.73 6.87
CA ALA A 18 7.94 11.92 6.21
C ALA A 18 6.99 12.75 7.09
N GLY A 19 6.75 12.33 8.33
CA GLY A 19 5.92 13.05 9.31
C GLY A 19 4.44 12.65 9.29
N ILE A 20 4.07 11.57 8.60
CA ILE A 20 2.71 11.02 8.69
C ILE A 20 2.55 10.28 10.01
N GLU A 21 1.42 10.51 10.67
CA GLU A 21 1.07 9.77 11.88
C GLU A 21 1.07 8.26 11.61
N LYS A 22 1.72 7.51 12.50
CA LYS A 22 1.85 6.04 12.42
C LYS A 22 0.53 5.33 12.14
N GLY A 23 -0.56 5.72 12.81
CA GLY A 23 -1.88 5.13 12.59
C GLY A 23 -2.37 5.31 11.14
N HIS A 24 -2.18 6.50 10.56
CA HIS A 24 -2.54 6.79 9.18
C HIS A 24 -1.64 6.07 8.18
N ALA A 25 -0.32 6.01 8.43
CA ALA A 25 0.62 5.28 7.59
C ALA A 25 0.25 3.78 7.51
N GLN A 26 -0.04 3.15 8.66
CA GLN A 26 -0.44 1.74 8.72
C GLN A 26 -1.80 1.48 8.06
N SER A 27 -2.77 2.40 8.25
CA SER A 27 -4.09 2.31 7.62
C SER A 27 -4.00 2.41 6.09
N LEU A 28 -3.13 3.29 5.57
CA LEU A 28 -2.89 3.42 4.14
C LEU A 28 -2.26 2.16 3.55
N ILE A 29 -1.20 1.62 4.16
CA ILE A 29 -0.57 0.36 3.72
C ILE A 29 -1.58 -0.79 3.69
N SER A 30 -2.41 -0.90 4.72
CA SER A 30 -3.45 -1.96 4.79
C SER A 30 -4.48 -1.82 3.66
N SER A 31 -4.85 -0.59 3.32
CA SER A 31 -5.78 -0.30 2.22
C SER A 31 -5.17 -0.64 0.86
N LEU A 32 -3.89 -0.32 0.65
CA LEU A 32 -3.16 -0.65 -0.58
C LEU A 32 -3.04 -2.17 -0.77
N ASN A 33 -2.71 -2.92 0.28
CA ASN A 33 -2.64 -4.39 0.21
C ASN A 33 -3.99 -5.02 -0.15
N ARG A 34 -5.09 -4.50 0.42
CA ARG A 34 -6.44 -4.97 0.09
C ARG A 34 -6.81 -4.65 -1.35
N PHE A 35 -6.45 -3.47 -1.83
CA PHE A 35 -6.67 -3.07 -3.21
C PHE A 35 -5.87 -3.94 -4.20
N GLU A 36 -4.59 -4.20 -3.90
CA GLU A 36 -3.76 -5.10 -4.69
C GLU A 36 -4.34 -6.52 -4.77
N GLY A 37 -4.80 -7.07 -3.63
CA GLY A 37 -5.47 -8.37 -3.61
C GLY A 37 -6.76 -8.40 -4.43
N HIS A 38 -7.55 -7.32 -4.37
CA HIS A 38 -8.76 -7.19 -5.20
C HIS A 38 -8.42 -7.16 -6.70
N LEU A 39 -7.38 -6.43 -7.07
CA LEU A 39 -6.92 -6.37 -8.46
C LEU A 39 -6.42 -7.72 -8.97
N LYS A 40 -5.60 -8.45 -8.19
CA LYS A 40 -5.12 -9.79 -8.55
C LYS A 40 -6.25 -10.81 -8.74
N THR A 41 -7.36 -10.65 -8.03
CA THR A 41 -8.52 -11.57 -8.11
C THR A 41 -9.46 -11.24 -9.26
N HIS A 42 -9.57 -9.97 -9.65
CA HIS A 42 -10.52 -9.54 -10.68
C HIS A 42 -9.86 -9.31 -12.05
N HIS A 43 -8.57 -8.97 -12.09
CA HIS A 43 -7.77 -8.81 -13.29
C HIS A 43 -6.53 -9.74 -13.22
N PRO A 44 -6.68 -11.04 -13.53
CA PRO A 44 -5.57 -11.99 -13.56
C PRO A 44 -4.55 -11.69 -14.66
#